data_AF-A0A3E0WN76-F1
#
_entry.id   AF-A0A3E0WN76-F1
#
_cell.length_a   1.000
_cell.length_b   1.000
_cell.length_c   1.000
_cell.angle_alpha   90.00
_cell.angle_beta   90.00
_cell.angle_gamma   90.00
#
_symmetry.space_group_name_H-M   'P 1'
#
loop_
_entity.id
_entity.type
_entity.pdbx_description
1 polymer ?
#
loop_
_entity_poly.entity_id
_entity_poly.type
_entity_poly.pdbx_seq_one_letter_code
_entity_poly.pdbx_strand_id
1 'polypeptide(L)'
;MSYTHLTKTELIFIEEYLEFGLSGRKIAEKLKRGHETIYRVIRELKNGLTAIDIHLNYKANKAKCGRKRTQLTDEERAYIEEKARDGWTPDVIIGRNERPISCSMRTLYRKFKKGEFDVNTLPMQGKRKPNGYKEKRGKQSFRRGIHDRDNDHPNYKKEFGHLEGDTIVGRHHKSAVITL
;
A
#
# COMPACT_ATOMS: atom_id res chain seq x y z
N MET A 1 8.81 -27.30 1.57
CA MET A 1 10.25 -27.11 1.88
C MET A 1 10.67 -25.74 1.40
N SER A 2 11.12 -24.85 2.28
CA SER A 2 11.69 -23.56 1.86
C SER A 2 13.15 -23.76 1.46
N TYR A 3 13.52 -23.33 0.25
CA TYR A 3 14.91 -23.36 -0.20
C TYR A 3 15.77 -22.41 0.67
N THR A 4 16.81 -22.95 1.31
CA THR A 4 17.74 -22.18 2.16
C THR A 4 19.05 -21.93 1.41
N HIS A 5 19.37 -20.66 1.16
CA HIS A 5 20.63 -20.28 0.53
C HIS A 5 21.83 -20.59 1.45
N LEU A 6 23.00 -20.83 0.85
CA LEU A 6 24.26 -20.91 1.59
C LEU A 6 24.67 -19.50 2.05
N THR A 7 25.15 -19.42 3.28
CA THR A 7 25.73 -18.22 3.87
C THR A 7 27.16 -18.01 3.38
N LYS A 8 27.69 -16.80 3.56
CA LYS A 8 29.09 -16.49 3.22
C LYS A 8 30.07 -17.39 3.98
N THR A 9 29.80 -17.65 5.26
CA THR A 9 30.62 -18.53 6.11
C THR A 9 30.60 -19.97 5.63
N GLU A 10 29.43 -20.49 5.22
CA GLU A 10 29.35 -21.85 4.66
C GLU A 10 30.12 -21.98 3.34
N LEU A 11 30.13 -20.93 2.50
CA LEU A 11 30.94 -20.94 1.28
C LEU A 11 32.44 -21.02 1.58
N ILE A 12 32.92 -20.25 2.57
CA ILE A 12 34.32 -20.27 3.02
C ILE A 12 34.68 -21.67 3.56
N PHE A 13 33.82 -22.27 4.40
CA PHE A 13 34.07 -23.63 4.89
C PHE A 13 34.09 -24.68 3.79
N ILE A 14 33.28 -24.52 2.72
CA ILE A 14 33.33 -25.45 1.58
C ILE A 14 34.69 -25.35 0.87
N GLU A 15 35.20 -24.13 0.66
CA GLU A 15 36.51 -23.87 0.07
C GLU A 15 37.64 -24.46 0.92
N GLU A 16 37.71 -24.11 2.20
CA GLU A 16 38.72 -24.65 3.14
C GLU A 16 38.68 -26.18 3.24
N TYR A 17 37.48 -26.78 3.37
CA TYR A 17 37.37 -28.24 3.45
C TYR A 17 37.77 -28.94 2.15
N LEU A 18 37.57 -28.28 1.00
CA LEU A 18 38.00 -28.81 -0.28
C LEU A 18 39.53 -28.76 -0.39
N GLU A 19 40.17 -27.69 0.08
CA GLU A 19 41.64 -27.57 0.17
C GLU A 19 42.24 -28.63 1.12
N PHE A 20 41.58 -28.94 2.23
CA PHE A 20 41.96 -30.04 3.13
C PHE A 20 41.69 -31.45 2.54
N GLY A 21 41.15 -31.55 1.31
CA GLY A 21 40.94 -32.82 0.62
C GLY A 21 39.70 -33.60 1.07
N LEU A 22 38.73 -32.96 1.74
CA LEU A 22 37.46 -33.64 2.06
C LEU A 22 36.62 -33.83 0.80
N SER A 23 35.93 -34.98 0.73
CA SER A 23 34.98 -35.22 -0.34
C SER A 23 33.72 -34.36 -0.18
N GLY A 24 33.11 -33.93 -1.29
CA GLY A 24 31.87 -33.14 -1.27
C GLY A 24 30.72 -33.78 -0.48
N ARG A 25 30.69 -35.12 -0.42
CA ARG A 25 29.75 -35.87 0.44
C ARG A 25 29.98 -35.61 1.92
N LYS A 26 31.23 -35.70 2.40
CA LYS A 26 31.59 -35.41 3.80
C LYS A 26 31.32 -33.95 4.16
N ILE A 27 31.58 -33.03 3.23
CA ILE A 27 31.29 -31.60 3.41
C ILE A 27 29.79 -31.37 3.58
N ALA A 28 28.95 -32.00 2.74
CA ALA A 28 27.49 -31.92 2.83
C ALA A 28 26.95 -32.45 4.16
N GLU A 29 27.48 -33.58 4.63
CA GLU A 29 27.12 -34.17 5.93
C GLU A 29 27.51 -33.25 7.10
N LYS A 30 28.73 -32.67 7.08
CA LYS A 30 29.20 -31.73 8.11
C LYS A 30 28.37 -30.44 8.17
N LEU A 31 28.07 -29.86 7.01
CA LEU A 31 27.28 -28.63 6.92
C LEU A 31 25.77 -28.88 7.01
N LYS A 32 25.33 -30.15 7.06
CA LYS A 32 23.91 -30.55 7.04
C LYS A 32 23.16 -29.94 5.86
N ARG A 33 23.79 -29.90 4.68
CA ARG A 33 23.23 -29.37 3.44
C ARG A 33 23.05 -30.49 2.42
N GLY A 34 22.13 -30.30 1.48
CA GLY A 34 21.93 -31.27 0.39
C GLY A 34 23.16 -31.38 -0.51
N HIS A 35 23.49 -32.60 -0.94
CA HIS A 35 24.69 -32.88 -1.75
C HIS A 35 24.82 -31.94 -2.96
N GLU A 36 23.76 -31.77 -3.75
CA GLU A 36 23.82 -30.93 -4.95
C GLU A 36 24.14 -29.46 -4.64
N THR A 37 23.71 -28.95 -3.48
CA THR A 37 24.02 -27.57 -3.07
C THR A 37 25.52 -27.36 -2.87
N ILE A 38 26.19 -28.37 -2.32
CA ILE A 38 27.64 -28.37 -2.11
C ILE A 38 28.38 -28.62 -3.43
N TYR A 39 27.94 -29.61 -4.22
CA TYR A 39 28.58 -29.92 -5.50
C TYR A 39 28.51 -28.77 -6.49
N ARG A 40 27.44 -27.96 -6.48
CA ARG A 40 27.36 -26.73 -7.27
C ARG A 40 28.49 -25.76 -6.92
N VAL A 41 28.76 -25.54 -5.63
CA VAL A 41 29.86 -24.67 -5.18
C VAL A 41 31.20 -25.28 -5.54
N ILE A 42 31.41 -26.59 -5.33
CA ILE A 42 32.66 -27.27 -5.70
C ILE A 42 32.95 -27.14 -7.20
N ARG A 43 31.94 -27.21 -8.08
CA ARG A 43 32.13 -26.97 -9.52
C ARG A 43 32.61 -25.55 -9.81
N GLU A 44 32.05 -24.55 -9.13
CA GLU A 44 32.49 -23.15 -9.28
C GLU A 44 33.91 -22.94 -8.74
N LEU A 45 34.27 -23.54 -7.59
CA LEU A 45 35.64 -23.52 -7.06
C LEU A 45 36.64 -24.18 -8.01
N LYS A 46 36.27 -25.33 -8.60
CA LYS A 46 37.09 -26.01 -9.62
C LYS A 46 37.29 -25.21 -10.90
N ASN A 47 36.39 -24.28 -11.21
CA ASN A 47 36.52 -23.35 -12.32
C ASN A 47 37.42 -22.14 -11.98
N GLY A 48 38.05 -22.13 -10.80
CA GLY A 48 38.99 -21.09 -10.38
C GLY A 48 38.36 -19.89 -9.67
N LEU A 49 37.08 -19.97 -9.30
CA LEU A 49 36.46 -18.94 -8.46
C LEU A 49 36.78 -19.19 -6.98
N THR A 50 36.93 -18.12 -6.20
CA THR A 50 37.00 -18.22 -4.73
C THR A 50 35.61 -18.21 -4.09
N ALA A 51 35.50 -18.62 -2.81
CA ALA A 51 34.23 -18.51 -2.07
C ALA A 51 33.69 -17.08 -2.03
N ILE A 52 34.59 -16.09 -2.01
CA ILE A 52 34.23 -14.67 -2.03
C ILE A 52 33.62 -14.30 -3.38
N ASP A 53 34.22 -14.73 -4.49
CA ASP A 53 33.71 -14.45 -5.84
C ASP A 53 32.32 -15.06 -6.05
N ILE A 54 32.12 -16.30 -5.60
CA ILE A 54 30.82 -16.99 -5.64
C ILE A 54 29.76 -16.18 -4.87
N HIS A 55 30.11 -15.66 -3.69
CA HIS A 55 29.22 -14.82 -2.90
C HIS A 55 28.89 -13.48 -3.59
N LEU A 56 29.89 -12.83 -4.19
CA LEU A 56 29.71 -11.57 -4.90
C LEU A 56 28.86 -11.75 -6.17
N ASN A 57 29.09 -12.82 -6.93
CA ASN A 57 28.28 -13.19 -8.09
C ASN A 57 26.82 -13.46 -7.69
N TYR A 58 26.61 -14.19 -6.60
CA TYR A 58 25.28 -14.37 -6.05
C TYR A 58 24.61 -13.03 -5.71
N LYS A 59 25.31 -12.11 -5.04
CA LYS A 59 24.77 -10.79 -4.70
C LYS A 59 24.45 -9.97 -5.95
N ALA A 60 25.32 -9.97 -6.95
CA ALA A 60 25.10 -9.28 -8.21
C ALA A 60 23.87 -9.84 -8.97
N ASN A 61 23.73 -11.16 -9.02
CA ASN A 61 22.58 -11.81 -9.61
C ASN A 61 21.29 -11.54 -8.82
N LYS A 62 21.37 -11.56 -7.49
CA LYS A 62 20.24 -11.26 -6.60
C LYS A 62 19.76 -9.81 -6.76
N ALA A 63 20.67 -8.87 -7.01
CA ALA A 63 20.32 -7.47 -7.29
C ALA A 63 19.58 -7.28 -8.62
N LYS A 64 19.76 -8.20 -9.57
CA LYS A 64 19.01 -8.24 -10.85
C LYS A 64 17.63 -8.87 -10.69
N CYS A 65 17.35 -9.55 -9.58
CA CYS A 65 16.05 -10.17 -9.32
C CYS A 65 15.03 -9.13 -8.82
N GLY A 66 13.76 -9.42 -9.09
CA GLY A 66 12.63 -8.63 -8.60
C GLY A 66 12.23 -7.49 -9.53
N ARG A 67 11.10 -6.85 -9.21
CA ARG A 67 10.55 -5.76 -10.02
C ARG A 67 11.40 -4.50 -9.80
N LYS A 68 11.98 -3.97 -10.89
CA LYS A 68 12.66 -2.67 -10.90
C LYS A 68 11.69 -1.57 -10.46
N ARG A 69 12.18 -0.60 -9.70
CA ARG A 69 11.37 0.52 -9.23
C ARG A 69 10.98 1.39 -10.42
N THR A 70 9.71 1.76 -10.49
CA THR A 70 9.25 2.78 -11.45
C THR A 70 9.92 4.10 -11.09
N GLN A 71 10.77 4.56 -12.01
CA GLN A 71 11.33 5.91 -11.99
C GLN A 71 10.31 6.85 -12.61
N LEU A 72 10.13 8.00 -11.97
CA LEU A 72 9.33 9.09 -12.52
C LEU A 72 10.29 10.05 -13.20
N THR A 73 9.90 10.60 -14.34
CA THR A 73 10.66 11.67 -14.99
C THR A 73 10.61 12.94 -14.13
N ASP A 74 11.53 13.87 -14.35
CA ASP A 74 11.54 15.13 -13.60
C ASP A 74 10.27 15.95 -13.83
N GLU A 75 9.70 15.88 -15.04
CA GLU A 75 8.42 16.50 -15.38
C GLU A 75 7.24 15.91 -14.59
N GLU A 76 7.18 14.58 -14.49
CA GLU A 76 6.15 13.90 -13.69
C GLU A 76 6.25 14.27 -12.21
N ARG A 77 7.48 14.37 -11.69
CA ARG A 77 7.74 14.75 -10.29
C ARG A 77 7.31 16.18 -10.02
N ALA A 78 7.68 17.12 -10.88
CA ALA A 78 7.29 18.52 -10.77
C ALA A 78 5.76 18.68 -10.78
N TYR A 79 5.07 17.99 -11.69
CA TYR A 79 3.60 18.00 -11.75
C TYR A 79 2.97 17.43 -10.47
N ILE A 80 3.47 16.29 -9.97
CA ILE A 80 2.97 15.68 -8.73
C ILE A 80 3.18 16.62 -7.54
N GLU A 81 4.33 17.27 -7.42
CA GLU A 81 4.64 18.20 -6.33
C GLU A 81 3.81 19.48 -6.40
N GLU A 82 3.56 20.00 -7.60
CA GLU A 82 2.63 21.11 -7.82
C GLU A 82 1.22 20.74 -7.36
N LYS A 83 0.67 19.61 -7.85
CA LYS A 83 -0.70 19.21 -7.49
C LYS A 83 -0.85 18.79 -6.05
N ALA A 84 0.18 18.21 -5.45
CA ALA A 84 0.18 17.92 -4.02
C ALA A 84 0.12 19.22 -3.20
N ARG A 85 0.84 20.28 -3.60
CA ARG A 85 0.73 21.62 -2.97
C ARG A 85 -0.64 22.26 -3.17
N ASP A 86 -1.29 22.02 -4.31
CA ASP A 86 -2.69 22.42 -4.55
C ASP A 86 -3.69 21.62 -3.70
N GLY A 87 -3.23 20.69 -2.86
CA GLY A 87 -4.06 19.88 -1.97
C GLY A 87 -4.70 18.67 -2.64
N TRP A 88 -4.18 18.22 -3.78
CA TRP A 88 -4.72 17.03 -4.45
C TRP A 88 -4.17 15.75 -3.83
N THR A 89 -5.04 14.74 -3.69
CA THR A 89 -4.60 13.39 -3.30
C THR A 89 -4.04 12.64 -4.51
N PRO A 90 -3.16 11.64 -4.30
CA PRO A 90 -2.68 10.75 -5.35
C PRO A 90 -3.78 10.09 -6.19
N ASP A 91 -4.96 9.83 -5.60
CA ASP A 91 -6.12 9.32 -6.34
C ASP A 91 -6.67 10.35 -7.33
N VAL A 92 -6.71 11.62 -6.94
CA VAL A 92 -7.20 12.73 -7.78
C VAL A 92 -6.20 13.01 -8.90
N ILE A 93 -4.91 13.10 -8.57
CA ILE A 93 -3.84 13.38 -9.55
C ILE A 93 -3.89 12.36 -10.70
N ILE A 94 -4.01 11.07 -10.38
CA ILE A 94 -4.05 10.01 -11.42
C ILE A 94 -5.45 9.83 -12.00
N GLY A 95 -6.49 9.94 -11.17
CA GLY A 95 -7.88 9.71 -11.59
C GLY A 95 -8.43 10.75 -12.56
N ARG A 96 -7.94 12.00 -12.50
CA ARG A 96 -8.29 13.03 -13.49
C ARG A 96 -7.64 12.80 -14.85
N ASN A 97 -6.54 12.02 -14.89
CA ASN A 97 -5.82 11.64 -16.10
C ASN A 97 -5.46 12.84 -17.00
N GLU A 98 -5.17 14.00 -16.40
CA GLU A 98 -4.77 15.22 -17.11
C GLU A 98 -3.39 15.08 -17.75
N ARG A 99 -2.52 14.26 -17.16
CA ARG A 99 -1.21 13.89 -17.68
C ARG A 99 -0.95 12.40 -17.50
N PRO A 100 -0.29 11.74 -18.48
CA PRO A 100 0.12 10.35 -18.31
C PRO A 100 1.21 10.30 -17.24
N ILE A 101 0.98 9.52 -16.19
CA ILE A 101 1.96 9.26 -15.12
C ILE A 101 2.36 7.79 -15.19
N SER A 102 3.65 7.52 -15.22
CA SER A 102 4.23 6.18 -15.38
C SER A 102 3.99 5.23 -14.20
N CYS A 103 3.31 5.69 -13.14
CA CYS A 103 3.06 4.94 -11.93
C CYS A 103 1.58 4.94 -11.53
N SER A 104 1.15 3.85 -10.88
CA SER A 104 -0.22 3.75 -10.36
C SER A 104 -0.40 4.55 -9.07
N MET A 105 -1.65 4.88 -8.75
CA MET A 105 -2.05 5.55 -7.50
C MET A 105 -1.44 4.90 -6.25
N ARG A 106 -1.51 3.57 -6.13
CA ARG A 106 -0.90 2.86 -4.99
C ARG A 106 0.62 3.04 -4.93
N THR A 107 1.28 3.11 -6.09
CA THR A 107 2.72 3.34 -6.16
C THR A 107 3.07 4.76 -5.77
N LEU A 108 2.25 5.73 -6.18
CA LEU A 108 2.38 7.13 -5.80
C LEU A 108 2.27 7.30 -4.27
N TYR A 109 1.23 6.72 -3.64
CA TYR A 109 1.12 6.71 -2.18
C TYR A 109 2.35 6.10 -1.47
N ARG A 110 2.91 5.01 -2.01
CA ARG A 110 4.14 4.41 -1.47
C ARG A 110 5.35 5.32 -1.61
N LYS A 111 5.42 6.14 -2.66
CA LYS A 111 6.50 7.13 -2.86
C LYS A 111 6.42 8.25 -1.84
N PHE A 112 5.22 8.79 -1.55
CA PHE A 112 4.99 9.71 -0.43
C PHE A 112 5.44 9.09 0.90
N LYS A 113 4.98 7.87 1.22
CA LYS A 113 5.36 7.18 2.47
C LYS A 113 6.87 6.96 2.61
N LYS A 114 7.59 6.82 1.49
CA LYS A 114 9.05 6.61 1.47
C LYS A 114 9.84 7.92 1.61
N GLY A 115 9.16 9.08 1.57
CA GLY A 115 9.79 10.40 1.61
C GLY A 115 10.35 10.86 0.26
N GLU A 116 9.90 10.27 -0.86
CA GLU A 116 10.23 10.81 -2.19
C GLU A 116 9.46 12.10 -2.51
N PHE A 117 8.37 12.35 -1.78
CA PHE A 117 7.54 13.56 -1.82
C PHE A 117 7.13 13.91 -0.38
N ASP A 118 6.82 15.18 -0.10
CA ASP A 118 6.42 15.61 1.23
C ASP A 118 5.02 15.10 1.59
N VAL A 119 4.94 14.25 2.63
CA VAL A 119 3.68 13.67 3.11
C VAL A 119 2.74 14.74 3.67
N ASN A 120 3.28 15.86 4.18
CA ASN A 120 2.48 16.93 4.79
C ASN A 120 1.66 17.72 3.77
N THR A 121 2.02 17.65 2.49
CA THR A 121 1.23 18.23 1.39
C THR A 121 -0.07 17.46 1.13
N LEU A 122 -0.14 16.19 1.54
CA LEU A 122 -1.35 15.40 1.36
C LEU A 122 -2.44 15.89 2.31
N PRO A 123 -3.68 16.07 1.83
CA PRO A 123 -4.80 16.41 2.69
C PRO A 123 -4.89 15.43 3.85
N MET A 124 -4.88 15.97 5.07
CA MET A 124 -4.99 15.17 6.27
C MET A 124 -6.32 14.40 6.21
N GLN A 125 -6.28 13.09 6.49
CA GLN A 125 -7.47 12.25 6.48
C GLN A 125 -8.55 12.94 7.32
N GLY A 126 -9.68 13.29 6.69
CA GLY A 126 -10.80 13.93 7.37
C GLY A 126 -11.18 13.15 8.62
N LYS A 127 -11.67 13.84 9.66
CA LYS A 127 -11.99 13.24 10.97
C LYS A 127 -12.92 12.04 10.81
N ARG A 128 -12.33 10.84 10.74
CA ARG A 128 -13.09 9.60 10.69
C ARG A 128 -13.63 9.33 12.09
N LYS A 129 -14.93 9.07 12.18
CA LYS A 129 -15.55 8.60 13.41
C LYS A 129 -14.93 7.25 13.82
N PRO A 130 -14.56 7.04 15.10
CA PRO A 130 -14.01 5.78 15.57
C PRO A 130 -14.91 4.58 15.22
N ASN A 131 -14.32 3.40 15.04
CA ASN A 131 -15.10 2.18 14.86
C ASN A 131 -16.00 1.95 16.08
N GLY A 132 -17.29 1.73 15.85
CA GLY A 132 -18.29 1.62 16.92
C GLY A 132 -18.85 2.96 17.44
N TYR A 133 -18.48 4.09 16.82
CA TYR A 133 -19.08 5.38 17.12
C TYR A 133 -20.61 5.33 16.95
N LYS A 134 -21.32 5.54 18.04
CA LYS A 134 -22.77 5.76 18.04
C LYS A 134 -23.02 7.27 18.04
N GLU A 135 -23.77 7.75 17.05
CA GLU A 135 -24.15 9.16 16.96
C GLU A 135 -24.96 9.56 18.20
N LYS A 136 -24.44 10.54 18.94
CA LYS A 136 -25.05 11.06 20.17
C LYS A 136 -25.78 12.38 19.95
N ARG A 137 -25.61 13.02 18.78
CA ARG A 137 -26.42 14.20 18.43
C ARG A 137 -27.89 13.83 18.53
N GLY A 138 -28.68 14.75 19.07
CA GLY A 138 -30.10 14.55 19.32
C GLY A 138 -30.76 13.98 18.08
N LYS A 139 -31.39 12.82 18.22
CA LYS A 139 -32.37 12.39 17.23
C LYS A 139 -33.48 13.42 17.30
N GLN A 140 -33.87 13.99 16.16
CA GLN A 140 -35.00 14.91 16.11
C GLN A 140 -36.23 14.19 16.67
N SER A 141 -36.58 14.51 17.92
CA SER A 141 -37.67 13.88 18.67
C SER A 141 -39.01 14.35 18.15
N PHE A 142 -39.07 15.63 17.77
CA PHE A 142 -40.24 16.28 17.19
C PHE A 142 -40.30 15.97 15.69
N ARG A 143 -40.91 14.82 15.37
CA ARG A 143 -41.36 14.49 14.02
C ARG A 143 -42.80 14.95 13.92
N ARG A 144 -43.09 15.94 13.07
CA ARG A 144 -44.46 16.28 12.69
C ARG A 144 -44.85 15.41 11.51
N GLY A 145 -46.01 14.79 11.58
CA GLY A 145 -46.56 14.08 10.43
C GLY A 145 -47.12 15.08 9.43
N ILE A 146 -47.21 14.68 8.16
CA ILE A 146 -47.91 15.50 7.15
C ILE A 146 -49.38 15.75 7.52
N HIS A 147 -49.98 14.85 8.31
CA HIS A 147 -51.36 14.98 8.79
C HIS A 147 -51.53 16.07 9.85
N ASP A 148 -50.47 16.44 10.58
CA ASP A 148 -50.53 17.51 11.57
C ASP A 148 -50.59 18.90 10.90
N ARG A 149 -50.25 18.98 9.60
CA ARG A 149 -50.22 20.22 8.82
C ARG A 149 -51.59 20.91 8.79
N ASP A 150 -52.66 20.16 8.54
CA ASP A 150 -54.00 20.75 8.40
C ASP A 150 -54.55 21.25 9.75
N ASN A 151 -54.05 20.70 10.87
CA ASN A 151 -54.37 21.17 12.23
C ASN A 151 -53.54 22.40 12.61
N ASP A 152 -52.23 22.38 12.36
CA ASP A 152 -51.31 23.48 12.70
C ASP A 152 -51.51 24.70 11.77
N HIS A 153 -51.88 24.45 10.51
CA HIS A 153 -52.04 25.45 9.45
C HIS A 153 -53.37 25.24 8.69
N PRO A 154 -54.52 25.55 9.30
CA PRO A 154 -55.83 25.30 8.69
C PRO A 154 -56.07 26.10 7.39
N ASN A 155 -55.36 27.21 7.20
CA ASN A 155 -55.41 28.04 6.00
C ASN A 155 -54.19 27.85 5.09
N TYR A 156 -53.44 26.74 5.20
CA TYR A 156 -52.23 26.45 4.40
C TYR A 156 -52.37 26.76 2.90
N LYS A 157 -53.55 26.55 2.32
CA LYS A 157 -53.82 26.82 0.89
C LYS A 157 -53.97 28.30 0.52
N LYS A 158 -54.16 29.18 1.51
CA LYS A 158 -54.43 30.61 1.34
C LYS A 158 -53.29 31.49 1.90
N GLU A 159 -52.38 30.91 2.67
CA GLU A 159 -51.25 31.60 3.29
C GLU A 159 -49.97 31.40 2.46
N PHE A 160 -49.16 32.45 2.34
CA PHE A 160 -47.90 32.43 1.60
C PHE A 160 -46.72 32.31 2.59
N GLY A 161 -45.64 31.63 2.19
CA GLY A 161 -44.39 31.55 2.97
C GLY A 161 -44.11 30.23 3.69
N HIS A 162 -44.81 29.14 3.35
CA HIS A 162 -44.49 27.81 3.85
C HIS A 162 -43.36 27.17 3.03
N LEU A 163 -42.31 26.68 3.68
CA LEU A 163 -41.25 25.86 3.09
C LEU A 163 -41.39 24.43 3.62
N GLU A 164 -41.69 23.48 2.74
CA GLU A 164 -41.85 22.06 3.10
C GLU A 164 -40.62 21.29 2.65
N GLY A 165 -39.99 20.57 3.58
CA GLY A 165 -38.87 19.68 3.29
C GLY A 165 -39.25 18.24 3.62
N ASP A 166 -39.24 17.36 2.62
CA ASP A 166 -39.52 15.95 2.84
C ASP A 166 -38.37 15.27 3.60
N THR A 167 -38.72 14.41 4.55
CA THR A 167 -37.74 13.59 5.27
C THR A 167 -37.90 12.12 4.88
N ILE A 168 -36.94 11.60 4.13
CA ILE A 168 -36.89 10.19 3.77
C ILE A 168 -36.18 9.42 4.88
N VAL A 169 -36.91 8.49 5.53
CA VAL A 169 -36.38 7.66 6.60
C VAL A 169 -35.93 6.31 6.05
N GLY A 170 -34.67 5.95 6.27
CA GLY A 170 -34.08 4.69 5.84
C GLY A 170 -34.59 3.48 6.62
N ARG A 171 -34.37 2.27 6.07
CA ARG A 171 -34.82 0.99 6.64
C ARG A 171 -34.46 0.85 8.13
N HIS A 172 -35.43 0.44 8.94
CA HIS A 172 -35.33 0.33 10.41
C HIS A 172 -34.98 1.64 11.14
N HIS A 173 -35.27 2.81 10.56
CA HIS A 173 -35.07 4.13 11.17
C HIS A 173 -33.60 4.39 11.57
N LYS A 174 -32.65 3.79 10.85
CA LYS A 174 -31.20 3.91 11.13
C LYS A 174 -30.57 5.14 10.51
N SER A 175 -31.22 5.76 9.53
CA SER A 175 -30.78 6.97 8.83
C SER A 175 -31.98 7.78 8.39
N ALA A 176 -31.78 9.07 8.17
CA ALA A 176 -32.75 9.95 7.54
C ALA A 176 -31.99 10.93 6.64
N VAL A 177 -32.61 11.32 5.53
CA VAL A 177 -32.14 12.37 4.62
C VAL A 177 -33.27 13.38 4.49
N ILE A 178 -32.93 14.66 4.57
CA ILE A 178 -33.87 15.76 4.36
C ILE A 178 -33.63 16.29 2.95
N THR A 179 -34.69 16.39 2.17
CA THR A 179 -34.70 17.09 0.89
C THR A 179 -35.34 18.44 1.09
N LEU A 180 -34.66 19.50 0.63
CA LEU A 180 -35.15 20.88 0.59
C LEU A 180 -35.23 21.33 -0.86
#